data_AF-A0A3P3R9F1-F1
#
_entry.id   AF-A0A3P3R9F1-F1
#
_cell.length_a   1.000
_cell.length_b   1.000
_cell.length_c   1.000
_cell.angle_alpha   90.00
_cell.angle_beta   90.00
_cell.angle_gamma   90.00
#
_symmetry.space_group_name_H-M   'P 1'
#
loop_
_entity.id
_entity.type
_entity.pdbx_description
1 polymer ?
#
loop_
_entity_poly.entity_id
_entity_poly.type
_entity_poly.pdbx_seq_one_letter_code
_entity_poly.pdbx_strand_id
1 'polypeptide(L)' 'MRNQRTPLSHTEQAALERLYEDYEPVADSFSRAVAVTALAELDCEPSVAHSVLDRLLSKGYLYAVDGDLHITDSP' A
#
# COMPACT_ATOMS: atom_id res chain seq x y z
N MET A 1 8.11 13.11 19.50
CA MET A 1 8.11 13.79 18.18
C MET A 1 7.14 13.01 17.30
N ARG A 2 6.03 13.62 16.87
CA ARG A 2 5.08 12.93 15.99
C ARG A 2 5.82 12.65 14.68
N ASN A 3 6.04 11.38 14.36
CA ASN A 3 6.49 10.94 13.04
C ASN A 3 5.40 11.38 12.05
N GLN A 4 5.52 12.60 11.51
CA GLN A 4 4.65 13.09 10.47
C GLN A 4 5.02 12.32 9.21
N ARG A 5 4.43 11.14 9.05
CA ARG A 5 4.48 10.43 7.77
C ARG A 5 4.00 11.40 6.69
N THR A 6 4.67 11.36 5.54
CA THR A 6 4.39 12.27 4.42
C THR A 6 2.91 12.18 4.05
N PRO A 7 2.18 13.30 3.96
CA PRO A 7 0.75 13.25 3.70
C PRO A 7 0.45 12.46 2.43
N LEU A 8 -0.53 11.55 2.54
CA LEU A 8 -1.02 10.78 1.41
C LEU A 8 -1.99 11.62 0.59
N SER A 9 -1.94 11.46 -0.74
CA SER A 9 -3.01 11.95 -1.60
C SER A 9 -4.27 11.11 -1.42
N HIS A 10 -5.42 11.61 -1.88
CA HIS A 10 -6.69 10.89 -1.79
C HIS A 10 -6.61 9.47 -2.39
N THR A 11 -5.96 9.34 -3.54
CA THR A 11 -5.73 8.04 -4.19
C THR A 11 -4.80 7.12 -3.39
N GLU A 12 -3.72 7.67 -2.81
CA GLU A 12 -2.79 6.88 -2.01
C GLU A 12 -3.43 6.41 -0.69
N GLN A 13 -4.29 7.23 -0.10
CA GLN A 13 -5.02 6.87 1.10
C GLN A 13 -6.06 5.78 0.79
N ALA A 14 -6.88 5.95 -0.24
CA ALA A 14 -7.85 4.94 -0.65
C ALA A 14 -7.19 3.61 -1.02
N ALA A 15 -6.03 3.68 -1.69
CA ALA A 15 -5.22 2.51 -1.98
C ALA A 15 -4.74 1.81 -0.71
N LEU A 16 -4.20 2.56 0.26
CA LEU A 16 -3.74 2.00 1.52
C LEU A 16 -4.90 1.40 2.33
N GLU A 17 -6.04 2.06 2.40
CA GLU A 17 -7.25 1.56 3.07
C GLU A 17 -7.75 0.25 2.44
N ARG A 18 -7.75 0.14 1.11
CA ARG A 18 -8.12 -1.10 0.42
C ARG A 18 -7.14 -2.24 0.72
N LEU A 19 -5.83 -1.95 0.71
CA LEU A 19 -4.82 -2.93 1.09
C LEU A 19 -4.98 -3.38 2.57
N TYR A 20 -5.32 -2.47 3.47
CA TYR A 20 -5.64 -2.83 4.85
C TYR A 20 -6.86 -3.76 4.92
N GLU A 21 -7.95 -3.44 4.21
CA GLU A 21 -9.17 -4.26 4.21
C GLU A 21 -8.94 -5.67 3.64
N ASP A 22 -8.17 -5.80 2.56
CA ASP A 22 -7.88 -7.10 1.94
C ASP A 22 -6.84 -7.94 2.70
N TYR A 23 -5.84 -7.31 3.33
CA TYR A 23 -4.66 -8.02 3.84
C TYR A 23 -4.51 -8.01 5.36
N GLU A 24 -4.92 -6.95 6.09
CA GLU A 24 -4.84 -6.91 7.56
C GLU A 24 -5.51 -8.14 8.23
N PRO A 25 -6.66 -8.66 7.75
CA PRO A 25 -7.29 -9.83 8.37
C PRO A 25 -6.79 -11.19 7.82
N VAL A 26 -5.98 -11.22 6.77
CA VAL A 26 -5.69 -12.46 6.00
C VAL A 26 -4.20 -12.81 5.95
N ALA A 27 -3.31 -11.82 5.85
CA ALA A 27 -1.87 -12.05 5.73
C ALA A 27 -1.06 -10.80 6.14
N ASP A 28 -0.04 -11.00 6.98
CA ASP A 28 0.94 -9.96 7.33
C ASP A 28 1.74 -9.43 6.12
N SER A 29 1.71 -10.15 4.99
CA SER A 29 2.46 -9.83 3.78
C SER A 29 1.70 -10.17 2.51
N PHE A 30 2.00 -9.46 1.43
CA PHE A 30 1.46 -9.70 0.10
C PHE A 30 2.45 -9.32 -0.99
N SER A 31 2.47 -10.07 -2.08
CA SER A 31 3.34 -9.73 -3.20
C SER A 31 2.83 -8.48 -3.95
N ARG A 32 3.75 -7.74 -4.59
CA ARG A 32 3.40 -6.52 -5.36
C ARG A 32 2.33 -6.78 -6.43
N ALA A 33 2.34 -7.94 -7.08
CA ALA A 33 1.33 -8.29 -8.09
C ALA A 33 -0.08 -8.33 -7.49
N VAL A 34 -0.20 -8.91 -6.30
CA VAL A 34 -1.46 -9.06 -5.56
C VAL A 34 -1.98 -7.69 -5.13
N ALA A 35 -1.10 -6.81 -4.64
CA ALA A 35 -1.42 -5.42 -4.34
C ALA A 35 -1.93 -4.65 -5.56
N VAL A 36 -1.28 -4.81 -6.73
CA VAL A 36 -1.71 -4.14 -7.97
C VAL A 36 -3.09 -4.63 -8.41
N THR A 37 -3.38 -5.93 -8.26
CA THR A 37 -4.70 -6.49 -8.55
C THR A 37 -5.77 -5.93 -7.62
N ALA A 38 -5.51 -5.83 -6.31
CA ALA A 38 -6.44 -5.20 -5.37
C ALA A 38 -6.71 -3.72 -5.71
N LEU A 39 -5.68 -2.99 -6.11
CA LEU A 39 -5.81 -1.59 -6.53
C LEU A 39 -6.51 -1.43 -7.88
N ALA A 40 -6.46 -2.43 -8.76
CA ALA A 40 -7.19 -2.39 -10.03
C ALA A 40 -8.71 -2.39 -9.82
N GLU A 41 -9.21 -2.91 -8.69
CA GLU A 41 -10.64 -2.84 -8.33
C GLU A 41 -11.11 -1.42 -7.99
N LEU A 42 -10.18 -0.49 -7.72
CA LEU A 42 -10.47 0.94 -7.49
C LEU A 42 -10.55 1.75 -8.80
N ASP A 43 -10.79 1.10 -9.94
CA ASP A 43 -10.79 1.71 -11.28
C ASP A 43 -9.44 2.41 -11.61
N CYS A 44 -8.35 1.96 -10.97
CA CYS A 44 -7.02 2.48 -11.21
C CYS A 44 -6.32 1.66 -12.29
N GLU A 45 -5.71 2.36 -13.26
CA GLU A 45 -4.82 1.70 -14.22
C GLU A 45 -3.65 1.01 -13.48
N PRO A 46 -3.17 -0.15 -13.97
CA PRO A 46 -2.09 -0.88 -13.32
C PRO A 46 -0.79 -0.05 -13.23
N SER A 47 -0.53 0.80 -14.21
CA SER A 47 0.59 1.77 -14.19
C SER A 47 0.47 2.79 -13.04
N VAL A 48 -0.75 3.25 -12.75
CA VAL A 48 -1.06 4.13 -11.62
C VAL A 48 -0.92 3.37 -10.31
N ALA A 49 -1.47 2.16 -10.22
CA ALA A 49 -1.35 1.29 -9.04
C ALA A 49 0.13 1.05 -8.67
N HIS A 50 0.98 0.73 -9.66
CA HIS A 50 2.42 0.60 -9.43
C HIS A 50 3.04 1.89 -8.89
N SER A 51 2.67 3.05 -9.45
CA SER A 51 3.17 4.35 -8.99
C SER A 51 2.72 4.67 -7.57
N VAL A 52 1.48 4.33 -7.21
CA VAL A 52 0.93 4.52 -5.86
C VAL A 52 1.66 3.64 -4.86
N LEU A 53 1.87 2.35 -5.17
CA LEU A 53 2.63 1.44 -4.30
C LEU A 53 4.07 1.92 -4.08
N ASP A 54 4.72 2.42 -5.14
CA ASP A 54 6.07 2.96 -5.06
C ASP A 54 6.14 4.20 -4.14
N ARG A 55 5.14 5.07 -4.22
CA ARG A 55 5.01 6.22 -3.31
C ARG A 55 4.75 5.78 -1.89
N LEU A 56 3.88 4.79 -1.66
CA LEU A 56 3.60 4.28 -0.31
C LEU A 56 4.85 3.66 0.32
N LEU A 57 5.66 2.93 -0.46
CA LEU A 57 6.97 2.43 -0.07
C LEU A 57 7.94 3.57 0.27
N SER A 58 8.07 4.54 -0.63
CA SER A 58 8.95 5.71 -0.46
C SER A 58 8.58 6.54 0.78
N LYS A 59 7.29 6.63 1.09
CA LYS A 59 6.75 7.35 2.25
C LYS A 59 6.76 6.52 3.55
N GLY A 60 7.14 5.24 3.50
CA GLY A 60 7.23 4.37 4.66
C GLY A 60 5.90 3.82 5.18
N TYR A 61 4.83 3.89 4.38
CA TYR A 61 3.55 3.26 4.69
C TYR A 61 3.53 1.78 4.33
N LEU A 62 4.34 1.39 3.34
CA LEU A 62 4.64 0.01 3.01
C LEU A 62 6.14 -0.22 3.18
N TYR A 63 6.53 -1.47 3.42
CA TYR A 63 7.92 -1.90 3.37
C TYR A 63 8.00 -3.23 2.64
N ALA A 64 9.12 -3.49 1.95
CA ALA A 64 9.34 -4.73 1.24
C ALA A 64 10.33 -5.61 2.03
N VAL A 65 9.94 -6.86 2.32
CA VAL A 65 10.78 -7.88 2.95
C VAL A 65 10.74 -9.12 2.08
N ASP A 66 11.92 -9.62 1.68
CA ASP A 66 12.06 -10.81 0.82
C ASP A 66 11.30 -10.74 -0.53
N GLY A 67 10.92 -9.54 -0.98
CA GLY A 67 10.14 -9.33 -2.20
C GLY A 67 8.63 -9.24 -1.97
N ASP A 68 8.15 -9.53 -0.76
CA ASP A 68 6.78 -9.28 -0.34
C ASP A 68 6.63 -7.90 0.30
N LEU A 69 5.48 -7.29 0.06
CA LEU A 69 5.08 -6.03 0.65
C LEU A 69 4.37 -6.29 1.97
N HIS A 70 4.71 -5.48 2.95
CA HIS A 70 4.10 -5.47 4.27
C HIS A 70 3.57 -4.07 4.54
N ILE A 71 2.42 -4.01 5.20
CA ILE A 71 1.86 -2.75 5.64
C ILE A 71 2.57 -2.33 6.92
N THR A 72 3.08 -1.11 6.96
CA THR A 72 3.68 -0.58 8.18
C THR A 72 2.56 -0.23 9.16
N ASP A 73 2.19 -1.20 9.99
CA ASP A 73 1.36 -1.00 11.17
C ASP A 73 1.95 0.18 11.96
N SER A 74 1.24 1.30 11.99
CA SER A 74 1.65 2.42 12.83
C SER A 74 0.97 2.25 14.18
N PRO A 75 1.69 2.41 15.30
CA PRO A 75 1.16 2.25 16.65
C PRO A 75 0.02 3.23 16.99
#